data_AF-A0A7C4CSE4-F1
#
_entry.id   AF-A0A7C4CSE4-F1
#
_cell.length_a   1.000
_cell.length_b   1.000
_cell.length_c   1.000
_cell.angle_alpha   90.00
_cell.angle_beta   90.00
_cell.angle_gamma   90.00
#
_symmetry.space_group_name_H-M   'P 1'
#
loop_
_entity.id
_entity.type
_entity.pdbx_description
1 polymer ?
#
loop_
_entity_poly.entity_id
_entity_poly.type
_entity_poly.pdbx_seq_one_letter_code
_entity_poly.pdbx_strand_id
1 'polypeptide(L)'
;MVRIVYNMQVSNPTGIDSTVLLFWIIINILWFLLLFTDLPDKIRIYRWDRVIRFRLSQIEGLALETRKASEDHLKELGIKEPGPVIDGFVNNNFLIEPVSIEPIDIVRRLGHLIRVRDDKIKSYAASILPNADQAKRENLEVILEINWVLSYVHRVVRHFYLLGKKTQNWMLLYQLVLILPALIKELEAYKKAVEPFRLGIPIGDSAGPLVVSMMAPNAERIRITDETVYSTIDLEGRRVYLIKAEGPGGTVGRPGEAVAKLAEQLECRISRIITVDAALKLEGEKSGEVAEGTGAAIGDPGPEKISIERTAIKCGA
;
A
#
# COMPACT_ATOMS: atom_id res chain seq x y z
N MET A 1 -72.92 61.17 -10.33
CA MET A 1 -72.45 60.93 -11.71
C MET A 1 -70.92 60.97 -11.70
N VAL A 2 -70.26 59.82 -11.49
CA VAL A 2 -68.93 59.50 -12.04
C VAL A 2 -68.89 57.97 -12.12
N ARG A 3 -68.87 57.44 -13.36
CA ARG A 3 -68.61 56.04 -13.69
C ARG A 3 -67.10 55.87 -13.69
N ILE A 4 -66.54 55.06 -12.79
CA ILE A 4 -65.19 54.53 -12.95
C ILE A 4 -65.35 53.05 -13.27
N VAL A 5 -65.26 52.76 -14.58
CA VAL A 5 -65.22 51.42 -15.15
C VAL A 5 -63.81 50.89 -14.91
N TYR A 6 -63.63 49.97 -13.96
CA TYR A 6 -62.49 49.06 -13.99
C TYR A 6 -62.90 47.83 -14.77
N ASN A 7 -62.62 47.90 -16.07
CA ASN A 7 -62.65 46.81 -17.01
C ASN A 7 -61.50 45.86 -16.66
N MET A 8 -61.67 45.02 -15.64
CA MET A 8 -60.76 43.91 -15.41
C MET A 8 -61.24 42.76 -16.28
N GLN A 9 -60.96 42.86 -17.59
CA GLN A 9 -60.92 41.71 -18.46
C GLN A 9 -59.88 40.76 -17.86
N VAL A 10 -60.34 39.74 -17.16
CA VAL A 10 -59.56 38.52 -16.99
C VAL A 10 -59.44 37.97 -18.40
N SER A 11 -58.37 38.34 -19.10
CA SER A 11 -57.93 37.65 -20.28
C SER A 11 -57.64 36.22 -19.83
N ASN A 12 -58.62 35.33 -19.96
CA ASN A 12 -58.38 33.90 -20.03
C ASN A 12 -57.20 33.72 -20.99
N PRO A 13 -56.07 33.13 -20.58
CA PRO A 13 -55.02 32.83 -21.53
C PRO A 13 -55.62 31.80 -22.48
N THR A 14 -55.97 32.29 -23.67
CA THR A 14 -56.44 31.51 -24.80
C THR A 14 -55.38 30.47 -25.12
N GLY A 15 -55.73 29.20 -24.88
CA GLY A 15 -55.08 28.03 -25.43
C GLY A 15 -53.62 27.84 -25.01
N ILE A 16 -53.39 27.31 -23.80
CA ILE A 16 -52.28 26.36 -23.71
C ILE A 16 -52.65 25.24 -24.67
N ASP A 17 -51.91 25.14 -25.77
CA ASP A 17 -52.14 24.12 -26.79
C ASP A 17 -52.26 22.76 -26.09
N SER A 18 -53.29 21.99 -26.41
CA SER A 18 -53.58 20.72 -25.72
C SER A 18 -52.40 19.76 -25.81
N THR A 19 -51.59 19.91 -26.87
CA THR A 19 -50.30 19.23 -27.08
C THR A 19 -49.25 19.63 -26.04
N VAL A 20 -49.13 20.91 -25.71
CA VAL A 20 -48.20 21.46 -24.70
C VAL A 20 -48.61 21.02 -23.30
N LEU A 21 -49.91 20.97 -23.01
CA LEU A 21 -50.42 20.47 -21.73
C LEU A 21 -50.17 18.96 -21.58
N LEU A 22 -50.41 18.17 -22.64
CA LEU A 22 -50.11 16.74 -22.66
C LEU A 22 -48.61 16.48 -22.47
N PHE A 23 -47.76 17.27 -23.13
CA PHE A 23 -46.30 17.20 -22.98
C PHE A 23 -45.85 17.52 -21.55
N TRP A 24 -46.40 18.56 -20.93
CA TRP A 24 -46.13 18.91 -19.53
C TRP A 24 -46.57 17.82 -18.54
N ILE A 25 -47.71 17.18 -18.80
CA ILE A 25 -48.19 16.05 -17.99
C ILE A 25 -47.24 14.85 -18.13
N ILE A 26 -46.82 14.50 -19.34
CA ILE A 26 -45.86 13.41 -19.59
C ILE A 26 -44.53 13.67 -18.88
N ILE A 27 -44.02 14.90 -18.94
CA ILE A 27 -42.78 15.29 -18.24
C ILE A 27 -42.94 15.16 -16.72
N ASN A 28 -44.06 15.61 -16.14
CA ASN A 28 -44.28 15.48 -14.70
C ASN A 28 -44.43 14.02 -14.28
N ILE A 29 -45.10 13.18 -15.08
CA ILE A 29 -45.21 11.75 -14.82
C ILE A 29 -43.83 11.10 -14.89
N LEU A 30 -42.99 11.49 -15.85
CA LEU A 30 -41.62 11.00 -15.97
C LEU A 30 -40.77 11.42 -14.76
N TRP A 31 -40.84 12.68 -14.35
CA TRP A 31 -40.17 13.16 -13.13
C TRP A 31 -40.68 12.47 -11.87
N PHE A 32 -41.99 12.27 -11.76
CA PHE A 32 -42.59 11.52 -10.67
C PHE A 32 -42.07 10.09 -10.65
N LEU A 33 -41.99 9.42 -11.80
CA LEU A 33 -41.47 8.07 -11.89
C LEU A 33 -39.97 8.01 -11.54
N LEU A 34 -39.18 9.00 -11.93
CA LEU A 34 -37.76 9.07 -11.58
C LEU A 34 -37.52 9.40 -10.09
N LEU A 35 -38.39 10.18 -9.44
CA LEU A 35 -38.21 10.61 -8.05
C LEU A 35 -38.85 9.64 -7.04
N PHE A 36 -39.98 9.03 -7.38
CA PHE A 36 -40.75 8.16 -6.48
C PHE A 36 -40.52 6.67 -6.71
N THR A 37 -39.69 6.27 -7.69
CA THR A 37 -39.30 4.87 -7.87
C THR A 37 -37.79 4.69 -7.70
N ASP A 38 -37.37 3.49 -7.29
CA ASP A 38 -35.96 3.10 -7.20
C ASP A 38 -35.30 2.87 -8.58
N LEU A 39 -35.95 3.27 -9.67
CA LEU A 39 -35.46 3.05 -11.03
C LEU A 39 -34.09 3.70 -11.29
N PRO A 40 -33.82 4.95 -10.85
CA PRO A 40 -32.49 5.53 -10.99
C PRO A 40 -31.43 4.73 -10.24
N ASP A 41 -31.75 4.21 -9.06
CA ASP A 41 -30.82 3.45 -8.22
C ASP A 41 -30.46 2.11 -8.86
N LYS A 42 -31.46 1.41 -9.40
CA LYS A 42 -31.25 0.16 -10.16
C LYS A 42 -30.41 0.38 -11.41
N ILE A 43 -30.64 1.48 -12.14
CA ILE A 43 -29.83 1.84 -13.31
C ILE A 43 -28.39 2.16 -12.89
N ARG A 44 -28.19 2.91 -11.80
CA ARG A 44 -26.86 3.23 -11.24
C ARG A 44 -26.10 1.95 -10.84
N ILE A 45 -26.76 1.07 -10.08
CA ILE A 45 -26.20 -0.22 -9.66
C ILE A 45 -25.78 -1.03 -10.89
N TYR A 46 -26.64 -1.18 -11.89
CA TYR A 46 -26.31 -1.94 -13.10
C TYR A 46 -25.08 -1.40 -13.84
N ARG A 47 -24.96 -0.06 -13.95
CA ARG A 47 -23.80 0.58 -14.57
C ARG A 47 -22.51 0.30 -13.79
N TRP A 48 -22.53 0.49 -12.49
CA TRP A 48 -21.35 0.29 -11.64
C TRP A 48 -20.96 -1.18 -11.53
N ASP A 49 -21.93 -2.07 -11.43
CA ASP A 49 -21.77 -3.52 -11.42
C ASP A 49 -20.98 -4.03 -12.64
N ARG A 50 -21.21 -3.46 -13.83
CA ARG A 50 -20.40 -3.77 -15.03
C ARG A 50 -18.95 -3.30 -14.89
N VAL A 51 -18.74 -2.07 -14.43
CA VAL A 51 -17.40 -1.49 -14.25
C VAL A 51 -16.61 -2.27 -13.22
N ILE A 52 -17.21 -2.55 -12.05
CA ILE A 52 -16.56 -3.27 -10.96
C ILE A 52 -16.19 -4.68 -11.40
N ARG A 53 -17.06 -5.40 -12.13
CA ARG A 53 -16.71 -6.74 -12.65
C ARG A 53 -15.48 -6.70 -13.55
N PHE A 54 -15.41 -5.75 -14.46
CA PHE A 54 -14.25 -5.60 -15.33
C PHE A 54 -12.99 -5.34 -14.50
N ARG A 55 -13.03 -4.38 -13.57
CA ARG A 55 -11.90 -4.08 -12.68
C ARG A 55 -11.49 -5.27 -11.80
N LEU A 56 -12.47 -6.00 -11.26
CA LEU A 56 -12.24 -7.20 -10.46
C LEU A 56 -11.55 -8.29 -11.28
N SER A 57 -11.94 -8.48 -12.55
CA SER A 57 -11.26 -9.43 -13.45
C SER A 57 -9.81 -9.04 -13.74
N GLN A 58 -9.49 -7.73 -13.75
CA GLN A 58 -8.10 -7.28 -13.86
C GLN A 58 -7.30 -7.66 -12.61
N ILE A 59 -7.86 -7.46 -11.42
CA ILE A 59 -7.22 -7.83 -10.15
C ILE A 59 -7.01 -9.35 -10.08
N GLU A 60 -8.01 -10.13 -10.46
CA GLU A 60 -7.91 -11.59 -10.52
C GLU A 60 -6.84 -12.02 -11.53
N GLY A 61 -6.78 -11.39 -12.71
CA GLY A 61 -5.74 -11.62 -13.70
C GLY A 61 -4.33 -11.37 -13.15
N LEU A 62 -4.12 -10.25 -12.47
CA LEU A 62 -2.84 -9.93 -11.82
C LEU A 62 -2.42 -10.99 -10.79
N ALA A 63 -3.37 -11.45 -9.97
CA ALA A 63 -3.13 -12.49 -8.98
C ALA A 63 -2.75 -13.84 -9.63
N LEU A 64 -3.48 -14.25 -10.66
CA LEU A 64 -3.23 -15.50 -11.39
C LEU A 64 -1.90 -15.47 -12.16
N GLU A 65 -1.60 -14.37 -12.85
CA GLU A 65 -0.33 -14.19 -13.55
C GLU A 65 0.87 -14.23 -12.59
N THR A 66 0.77 -13.53 -11.46
CA THR A 66 1.82 -13.49 -10.43
C THR A 66 2.02 -14.86 -9.81
N ARG A 67 0.92 -15.55 -9.52
CA ARG A 67 0.96 -16.93 -9.03
C ARG A 67 1.71 -17.83 -10.00
N LYS A 68 1.35 -17.79 -11.29
CA LYS A 68 2.00 -18.59 -12.31
C LYS A 68 3.51 -18.30 -12.40
N ALA A 69 3.90 -17.03 -12.42
CA ALA A 69 5.30 -16.63 -12.44
C ALA A 69 6.07 -17.15 -11.21
N SER A 70 5.41 -17.15 -10.04
CA SER A 70 5.99 -17.65 -8.79
C SER A 70 6.11 -19.18 -8.78
N GLU A 71 5.10 -19.88 -9.31
CA GLU A 71 5.14 -21.34 -9.48
C GLU A 71 6.26 -21.76 -10.42
N ASP A 72 6.44 -21.04 -11.53
CA ASP A 72 7.50 -21.31 -12.49
C ASP A 72 8.89 -21.07 -11.87
N HIS A 73 9.07 -20.00 -11.10
CA HIS A 73 10.31 -19.77 -10.34
C HIS A 73 10.59 -20.88 -9.32
N LEU A 74 9.58 -21.33 -8.57
CA LEU A 74 9.76 -22.42 -7.62
C LEU A 74 10.14 -23.75 -8.29
N LYS A 75 9.64 -24.02 -9.51
CA LYS A 75 10.07 -25.18 -10.31
C LYS A 75 11.54 -25.06 -10.73
N GLU A 76 11.99 -23.86 -11.13
CA GLU A 76 13.41 -23.60 -11.45
C GLU A 76 14.32 -23.88 -10.25
N LEU A 77 13.84 -23.63 -9.03
CA LEU A 77 14.55 -23.92 -7.78
C LEU A 77 14.46 -25.39 -7.35
N GLY A 78 13.80 -26.25 -8.13
CA GLY A 78 13.75 -27.71 -7.92
C GLY A 78 12.53 -28.22 -7.14
N ILE A 79 11.51 -27.38 -6.92
CA ILE A 79 10.29 -27.79 -6.22
C ILE A 79 9.33 -28.49 -7.18
N LYS A 80 8.98 -29.74 -6.88
CA LYS A 80 8.08 -30.56 -7.72
C LYS A 80 6.63 -30.04 -7.75
N GLU A 81 6.12 -29.59 -6.61
CA GLU A 81 4.74 -29.11 -6.45
C GLU A 81 4.70 -27.72 -5.79
N PRO A 82 4.82 -26.64 -6.57
CA PRO A 82 4.85 -25.28 -6.03
C PRO A 82 3.47 -24.75 -5.59
N GLY A 83 2.37 -25.26 -6.16
CA GLY A 83 1.01 -24.79 -5.88
C GLY A 83 0.62 -24.91 -4.40
N PRO A 84 0.72 -26.10 -3.77
CA PRO A 84 0.41 -26.28 -2.34
C PRO A 84 1.29 -25.44 -1.41
N VAL A 85 2.53 -25.14 -1.81
CA VAL A 85 3.43 -24.27 -1.05
C VAL A 85 2.89 -22.84 -1.02
N ILE A 86 2.56 -22.29 -2.19
CA ILE A 86 1.99 -20.94 -2.28
C ILE A 86 0.63 -20.88 -1.57
N ASP A 87 -0.24 -21.88 -1.76
CA ASP A 87 -1.54 -21.94 -1.08
C ASP A 87 -1.42 -22.02 0.44
N GLY A 88 -0.48 -22.81 0.94
CA GLY A 88 -0.18 -22.92 2.36
C GLY A 88 0.21 -21.59 2.96
N PHE A 89 1.07 -20.81 2.28
CA PHE A 89 1.44 -19.47 2.72
C PHE A 89 0.28 -18.48 2.65
N VAL A 90 -0.37 -18.38 1.47
CA VAL A 90 -1.39 -17.38 1.18
C VAL A 90 -2.63 -17.54 2.07
N ASN A 91 -2.98 -18.77 2.45
CA ASN A 91 -4.17 -19.04 3.25
C ASN A 91 -3.90 -19.05 4.76
N ASN A 92 -2.69 -19.38 5.21
CA ASN A 92 -2.38 -19.57 6.64
C ASN A 92 -1.52 -18.46 7.25
N ASN A 93 -1.24 -17.40 6.50
CA ASN A 93 -0.53 -16.24 7.01
C ASN A 93 -1.46 -15.02 7.09
N PHE A 94 -1.60 -14.45 8.28
CA PHE A 94 -2.27 -13.17 8.51
C PHE A 94 -1.67 -12.52 9.76
N LEU A 95 -1.64 -11.19 9.77
CA LEU A 95 -1.27 -10.39 10.94
C LEU A 95 -2.54 -9.79 11.52
N ILE A 96 -2.74 -9.95 12.82
CA ILE A 96 -3.76 -9.19 13.54
C ILE A 96 -3.03 -8.05 14.25
N GLU A 97 -3.36 -6.81 13.87
CA GLU A 97 -2.80 -5.62 14.50
C GLU A 97 -3.23 -5.50 15.97
N PRO A 98 -2.40 -4.88 16.83
CA PRO A 98 -2.76 -4.67 18.23
C PRO A 98 -3.95 -3.72 18.37
N VAL A 99 -4.68 -3.83 19.48
CA VAL A 99 -5.82 -2.95 19.78
C VAL A 99 -5.35 -1.49 19.89
N SER A 100 -5.99 -0.61 19.13
CA SER A 100 -5.64 0.82 19.01
C SER A 100 -6.00 1.69 20.20
N ILE A 101 -6.77 1.16 21.17
CA ILE A 101 -7.32 1.92 22.32
C ILE A 101 -6.28 2.17 23.41
N GLU A 102 -5.12 1.50 23.38
CA GLU A 102 -4.16 1.58 24.48
C GLU A 102 -3.20 2.78 24.37
N PRO A 103 -3.16 3.70 25.35
CA PRO A 103 -2.34 4.91 25.25
C PRO A 103 -0.84 4.69 25.44
N ILE A 104 -0.40 3.50 25.90
CA ILE A 104 1.00 3.22 26.25
C ILE A 104 1.52 2.02 25.45
N ASP A 105 2.67 2.21 24.79
CA ASP A 105 3.51 1.18 24.18
C ASP A 105 2.86 0.26 23.10
N ILE A 106 1.80 0.72 22.42
CA ILE A 106 1.25 0.06 21.20
C ILE A 106 2.37 -0.23 20.20
N VAL A 107 3.26 0.74 19.98
CA VAL A 107 4.33 0.64 18.98
C VAL A 107 5.29 -0.51 19.29
N ARG A 108 5.61 -0.77 20.56
CA ARG A 108 6.45 -1.91 20.94
C ARG A 108 5.78 -3.24 20.66
N ARG A 109 4.47 -3.35 20.92
CA ARG A 109 3.71 -4.57 20.61
C ARG A 109 3.57 -4.78 19.10
N LEU A 110 3.31 -3.71 18.35
CA LEU A 110 3.34 -3.75 16.90
C LEU A 110 4.71 -4.25 16.40
N GLY A 111 5.81 -3.71 16.93
CA GLY A 111 7.16 -4.17 16.62
C GLY A 111 7.37 -5.65 16.96
N HIS A 112 6.89 -6.11 18.12
CA HIS A 112 6.96 -7.54 18.46
C HIS A 112 6.16 -8.42 17.49
N LEU A 113 4.94 -8.03 17.13
CA LEU A 113 4.09 -8.77 16.20
C LEU A 113 4.70 -8.82 14.79
N ILE A 114 5.29 -7.73 14.32
CA ILE A 114 6.01 -7.66 13.04
C ILE A 114 7.20 -8.62 13.06
N ARG A 115 8.03 -8.59 14.11
CA ARG A 115 9.19 -9.49 14.23
C ARG A 115 8.77 -10.96 14.25
N VAL A 116 7.75 -11.31 15.04
CA VAL A 116 7.25 -12.69 15.11
C VAL A 116 6.71 -13.16 13.75
N ARG A 117 6.04 -12.27 13.01
CA ARG A 117 5.58 -12.57 11.64
C ARG A 117 6.76 -12.77 10.69
N ASP A 118 7.74 -11.88 10.74
CA ASP A 118 8.96 -11.94 9.93
C ASP A 118 9.71 -13.27 10.16
N ASP A 119 9.97 -13.63 11.43
CA ASP A 119 10.61 -14.88 11.82
C ASP A 119 9.84 -16.12 11.31
N LYS A 120 8.50 -16.06 11.34
CA LYS A 120 7.63 -17.14 10.82
C LYS A 120 7.76 -17.27 9.29
N ILE A 121 7.81 -16.16 8.56
CA ILE A 121 7.95 -16.15 7.10
C ILE A 121 9.33 -16.66 6.69
N LYS A 122 10.40 -16.20 7.35
CA LYS A 122 11.77 -16.70 7.19
C LYS A 122 11.88 -18.19 7.44
N SER A 123 11.27 -18.67 8.53
CA SER A 123 11.22 -20.10 8.86
C SER A 123 10.47 -20.91 7.80
N TYR A 124 9.40 -20.35 7.24
CA TYR A 124 8.64 -20.99 6.17
C TYR A 124 9.47 -21.10 4.89
N ALA A 125 10.11 -20.02 4.45
CA ALA A 125 11.00 -20.03 3.28
C ALA A 125 12.19 -20.99 3.46
N ALA A 126 12.80 -21.02 4.65
CA ALA A 126 13.87 -21.96 4.98
C ALA A 126 13.43 -23.43 4.95
N SER A 127 12.18 -23.72 5.32
CA SER A 127 11.62 -25.09 5.23
C SER A 127 11.43 -25.56 3.79
N ILE A 128 11.20 -24.62 2.87
CA ILE A 128 11.00 -24.90 1.44
C ILE A 128 12.35 -25.07 0.73
N LEU A 129 13.31 -24.18 1.01
CA LEU A 129 14.62 -24.14 0.37
C LEU A 129 15.76 -24.22 1.41
N PRO A 130 15.97 -25.37 2.06
CA PRO A 130 16.95 -25.48 3.15
C PRO A 130 18.40 -25.28 2.68
N ASN A 131 18.70 -25.59 1.42
CA ASN A 131 20.05 -25.54 0.84
C ASN A 131 20.29 -24.28 -0.03
N ALA A 132 19.33 -23.35 -0.08
CA ALA A 132 19.48 -22.15 -0.89
C ALA A 132 20.29 -21.07 -0.17
N ASP A 133 21.02 -20.28 -0.96
CA ASP A 133 21.69 -19.08 -0.51
C ASP A 133 20.72 -18.13 0.23
N GLN A 134 21.24 -17.35 1.18
CA GLN A 134 20.43 -16.48 2.02
C GLN A 134 19.65 -15.46 1.18
N ALA A 135 20.29 -14.81 0.21
CA ALA A 135 19.62 -13.83 -0.65
C ALA A 135 18.48 -14.45 -1.47
N LYS A 136 18.61 -15.73 -1.87
CA LYS A 136 17.53 -16.44 -2.58
C LYS A 136 16.34 -16.74 -1.68
N ARG A 137 16.58 -17.02 -0.39
CA ARG A 137 15.51 -17.22 0.60
C ARG A 137 14.76 -15.92 0.88
N GLU A 138 15.48 -14.84 1.12
CA GLU A 138 14.90 -13.50 1.34
C GLU A 138 14.07 -13.06 0.12
N ASN A 139 14.56 -13.28 -1.10
CA ASN A 139 13.78 -12.97 -2.31
C ASN A 139 12.53 -13.84 -2.46
N LEU A 140 12.59 -15.13 -2.05
CA LEU A 140 11.41 -16.00 -2.04
C LEU A 140 10.36 -15.50 -1.04
N GLU A 141 10.78 -15.04 0.14
CA GLU A 141 9.87 -14.48 1.15
C GLU A 141 9.05 -13.34 0.54
N VAL A 142 9.72 -12.40 -0.14
CA VAL A 142 9.04 -11.28 -0.80
C VAL A 142 8.10 -11.76 -1.91
N ILE A 143 8.50 -12.72 -2.74
CA ILE A 143 7.63 -13.30 -3.78
C ILE A 143 6.36 -13.91 -3.16
N LEU A 144 6.49 -14.65 -2.06
CA LEU A 144 5.35 -15.23 -1.34
C LEU A 144 4.43 -14.14 -0.76
N GLU A 145 5.00 -13.06 -0.22
CA GLU A 145 4.24 -11.91 0.26
C GLU A 145 3.47 -11.21 -0.86
N ILE A 146 4.08 -11.01 -2.03
CA ILE A 146 3.41 -10.42 -3.21
C ILE A 146 2.17 -11.26 -3.58
N ASN A 147 2.30 -12.59 -3.62
CA ASN A 147 1.17 -13.48 -3.88
C ASN A 147 0.07 -13.36 -2.83
N TRP A 148 0.46 -13.26 -1.56
CA TRP A 148 -0.47 -13.05 -0.46
C TRP A 148 -1.23 -11.73 -0.59
N VAL A 149 -0.54 -10.62 -0.89
CA VAL A 149 -1.17 -9.28 -1.07
C VAL A 149 -2.19 -9.32 -2.20
N LEU A 150 -1.81 -9.80 -3.38
CA LEU A 150 -2.71 -9.84 -4.54
C LEU A 150 -3.95 -10.71 -4.27
N SER A 151 -3.76 -11.87 -3.65
CA SER A 151 -4.86 -12.77 -3.27
C SER A 151 -5.77 -12.15 -2.20
N TYR A 152 -5.18 -11.53 -1.17
CA TYR A 152 -5.92 -10.84 -0.12
C TYR A 152 -6.78 -9.71 -0.67
N VAL A 153 -6.19 -8.82 -1.47
CA VAL A 153 -6.90 -7.69 -2.09
C VAL A 153 -8.03 -8.18 -2.99
N HIS A 154 -7.79 -9.20 -3.82
CA HIS A 154 -8.85 -9.81 -4.62
C HIS A 154 -10.04 -10.29 -3.76
N ARG A 155 -9.77 -11.02 -2.67
CA ARG A 155 -10.82 -11.54 -1.76
C ARG A 155 -11.61 -10.41 -1.10
N VAL A 156 -10.94 -9.37 -0.62
CA VAL A 156 -11.56 -8.22 0.06
C VAL A 156 -12.43 -7.41 -0.91
N VAL A 157 -11.91 -7.07 -2.10
CA VAL A 157 -12.69 -6.34 -3.11
C VAL A 157 -13.91 -7.15 -3.54
N ARG A 158 -13.72 -8.46 -3.79
CA ARG A 158 -14.81 -9.36 -4.16
C ARG A 158 -15.88 -9.42 -3.07
N HIS A 159 -15.49 -9.46 -1.80
CA HIS A 159 -16.41 -9.44 -0.67
C HIS A 159 -17.31 -8.19 -0.69
N PHE A 160 -16.70 -7.00 -0.76
CA PHE A 160 -17.46 -5.74 -0.78
C PHE A 160 -18.34 -5.62 -2.02
N TYR A 161 -17.86 -6.05 -3.20
CA TYR A 161 -18.68 -6.07 -4.42
C TYR A 161 -19.94 -6.94 -4.25
N LEU A 162 -19.77 -8.17 -3.73
CA LEU A 162 -20.89 -9.08 -3.49
C LEU A 162 -21.85 -8.55 -2.42
N LEU A 163 -21.31 -7.95 -1.36
CA LEU A 163 -22.10 -7.31 -0.31
C LEU A 163 -22.95 -6.17 -0.86
N GLY A 164 -22.36 -5.25 -1.63
CA GLY A 164 -23.07 -4.13 -2.24
C GLY A 164 -24.15 -4.58 -3.20
N LYS A 165 -23.88 -5.63 -3.98
CA LYS A 165 -24.87 -6.24 -4.88
C LYS A 165 -26.02 -6.90 -4.11
N LYS A 166 -25.72 -7.69 -3.07
CA LYS A 166 -26.74 -8.40 -2.28
C LYS A 166 -27.65 -7.44 -1.53
N THR A 167 -27.08 -6.37 -0.98
CA THR A 167 -27.81 -5.34 -0.21
C THR A 167 -28.46 -4.27 -1.10
N GLN A 168 -28.23 -4.31 -2.42
CA GLN A 168 -28.62 -3.24 -3.35
C GLN A 168 -28.10 -1.85 -2.91
N ASN A 169 -26.96 -1.83 -2.21
CA ASN A 169 -26.35 -0.59 -1.72
C ASN A 169 -25.50 0.04 -2.82
N TRP A 170 -26.11 0.96 -3.55
CA TRP A 170 -25.48 1.67 -4.64
C TRP A 170 -24.28 2.50 -4.17
N MET A 171 -24.33 3.08 -2.97
CA MET A 171 -23.24 3.90 -2.41
C MET A 171 -21.96 3.07 -2.21
N LEU A 172 -22.11 1.84 -1.71
CA LEU A 172 -20.98 0.94 -1.52
C LEU A 172 -20.35 0.53 -2.86
N LEU A 173 -21.15 0.27 -3.89
CA LEU A 173 -20.64 0.01 -5.23
C LEU A 173 -19.95 1.23 -5.83
N TYR A 174 -20.47 2.43 -5.58
CA TYR A 174 -19.86 3.67 -6.04
C TYR A 174 -18.47 3.88 -5.42
N GLN A 175 -18.30 3.66 -4.11
CA GLN A 175 -17.01 3.74 -3.45
C GLN A 175 -15.98 2.80 -4.08
N LEU A 176 -16.39 1.56 -4.41
CA LEU A 176 -15.52 0.61 -5.12
C LEU A 176 -15.09 1.16 -6.49
N VAL A 177 -16.02 1.70 -7.28
CA VAL A 177 -15.68 2.29 -8.60
C VAL A 177 -14.62 3.39 -8.48
N LEU A 178 -14.66 4.20 -7.42
CA LEU A 178 -13.71 5.28 -7.20
C LEU A 178 -12.32 4.78 -6.77
N ILE A 179 -12.25 3.77 -5.91
CA ILE A 179 -10.99 3.30 -5.33
C ILE A 179 -10.25 2.33 -6.26
N LEU A 180 -10.99 1.50 -7.01
CA LEU A 180 -10.41 0.43 -7.83
C LEU A 180 -9.33 0.88 -8.83
N PRO A 181 -9.43 2.04 -9.51
CA PRO A 181 -8.39 2.47 -10.44
C PRO A 181 -7.03 2.71 -9.77
N ALA A 182 -7.01 3.32 -8.58
CA ALA A 182 -5.78 3.55 -7.83
C ALA A 182 -5.22 2.22 -7.32
N LEU A 183 -6.09 1.39 -6.74
CA LEU A 183 -5.72 0.07 -6.23
C LEU A 183 -5.12 -0.83 -7.32
N ILE A 184 -5.69 -0.86 -8.52
CA ILE A 184 -5.13 -1.65 -9.64
C ILE A 184 -3.73 -1.17 -10.00
N LYS A 185 -3.47 0.14 -10.03
CA LYS A 185 -2.11 0.66 -10.29
C LYS A 185 -1.11 0.20 -9.24
N GLU A 186 -1.49 0.17 -7.97
CA GLU A 186 -0.65 -0.37 -6.90
C GLU A 186 -0.37 -1.86 -7.09
N LEU A 187 -1.40 -2.66 -7.40
CA LEU A 187 -1.25 -4.10 -7.65
C LEU A 187 -0.40 -4.40 -8.90
N GLU A 188 -0.46 -3.55 -9.92
CA GLU A 188 0.42 -3.65 -11.08
C GLU A 188 1.90 -3.44 -10.69
N ALA A 189 2.19 -2.56 -9.73
CA ALA A 189 3.54 -2.37 -9.22
C ALA A 189 4.02 -3.62 -8.46
N TYR A 190 3.18 -4.22 -7.63
CA TYR A 190 3.46 -5.51 -6.98
C TYR A 190 3.77 -6.62 -7.99
N LYS A 191 2.94 -6.76 -9.04
CA LYS A 191 3.18 -7.76 -10.10
C LYS A 191 4.50 -7.51 -10.83
N LYS A 192 4.84 -6.25 -11.10
CA LYS A 192 6.12 -5.87 -11.75
C LYS A 192 7.33 -6.16 -10.86
N ALA A 193 7.17 -6.18 -9.54
CA ALA A 193 8.24 -6.45 -8.59
C ALA A 193 8.69 -7.92 -8.56
N VAL A 194 7.86 -8.87 -9.01
CA VAL A 194 8.17 -10.30 -9.01
C VAL A 194 9.43 -10.62 -9.81
N GLU A 195 9.55 -10.07 -11.01
CA GLU A 195 10.67 -10.37 -11.92
C GLU A 195 12.03 -9.88 -11.37
N PRO A 196 12.19 -8.64 -10.88
CA PRO A 196 13.45 -8.24 -10.27
C PRO A 196 13.82 -9.06 -9.02
N PHE A 197 12.86 -9.43 -8.15
CA PHE A 197 13.16 -10.33 -7.01
C PHE A 197 13.59 -11.72 -7.47
N ARG A 198 13.01 -12.24 -8.57
CA ARG A 198 13.47 -13.49 -9.20
C ARG A 198 14.94 -13.40 -9.64
N LEU A 199 15.34 -12.24 -10.13
CA LEU A 199 16.69 -11.96 -10.63
C LEU A 199 17.66 -11.47 -9.53
N GLY A 200 17.19 -11.23 -8.31
CA GLY A 200 17.98 -10.63 -7.23
C GLY A 200 18.40 -9.18 -7.50
N ILE A 201 17.60 -8.45 -8.27
CA ILE A 201 17.81 -7.03 -8.56
C ILE A 201 17.09 -6.21 -7.48
N PRO A 202 17.79 -5.27 -6.80
CA PRO A 202 17.16 -4.41 -5.79
C PRO A 202 16.07 -3.50 -6.41
N ILE A 203 14.98 -3.27 -5.69
CA ILE A 203 13.81 -2.52 -6.17
C ILE A 203 13.45 -1.37 -5.20
N GLY A 204 13.03 -0.23 -5.75
CA GLY A 204 12.33 0.81 -5.01
C GLY A 204 13.26 1.64 -4.13
N ASP A 205 13.17 1.46 -2.82
CA ASP A 205 13.82 2.24 -1.75
C ASP A 205 15.32 1.93 -1.57
N SER A 206 16.01 1.84 -2.71
CA SER A 206 17.45 1.65 -2.75
C SER A 206 18.21 2.97 -2.63
N ALA A 207 17.54 4.13 -2.67
CA ALA A 207 18.21 5.43 -2.66
C ALA A 207 19.07 5.63 -1.40
N GLY A 208 18.50 5.37 -0.21
CA GLY A 208 19.25 5.43 1.05
C GLY A 208 20.44 4.46 1.08
N PRO A 209 20.22 3.14 0.89
CA PRO A 209 21.31 2.16 0.82
C PRO A 209 22.36 2.45 -0.26
N LEU A 210 21.97 3.04 -1.40
CA LEU A 210 22.86 3.41 -2.50
C LEU A 210 23.75 4.59 -2.10
N VAL A 211 23.19 5.63 -1.49
CA VAL A 211 23.97 6.76 -0.96
C VAL A 211 25.01 6.26 0.04
N VAL A 212 24.61 5.41 0.99
CA VAL A 212 25.55 4.81 1.95
C VAL A 212 26.64 4.00 1.25
N SER A 213 26.27 3.20 0.25
CA SER A 213 27.22 2.37 -0.48
C SER A 213 28.19 3.19 -1.34
N MET A 214 27.76 4.33 -1.88
CA MET A 214 28.61 5.27 -2.64
C MET A 214 29.55 6.06 -1.75
N MET A 215 29.15 6.40 -0.52
CA MET A 215 30.01 7.10 0.44
C MET A 215 31.11 6.19 0.99
N ALA A 216 30.87 4.88 1.06
CA ALA A 216 31.79 3.91 1.65
C ALA A 216 31.91 2.63 0.80
N PRO A 217 32.42 2.72 -0.45
CA PRO A 217 32.45 1.59 -1.37
C PRO A 217 33.36 0.45 -0.89
N ASN A 218 34.46 0.80 -0.22
CA ASN A 218 35.50 -0.13 0.22
C ASN A 218 35.61 -0.27 1.75
N ALA A 219 34.66 0.32 2.50
CA ALA A 219 34.71 0.22 3.95
C ALA A 219 34.24 -1.16 4.41
N GLU A 220 34.83 -1.64 5.51
CA GLU A 220 34.35 -2.84 6.18
C GLU A 220 32.90 -2.63 6.64
N ARG A 221 32.08 -3.67 6.45
CA ARG A 221 30.67 -3.69 6.83
C ARG A 221 30.52 -4.60 8.04
N ILE A 222 30.19 -4.01 9.17
CA ILE A 222 30.06 -4.71 10.45
C ILE A 222 28.57 -4.88 10.75
N ARG A 223 28.12 -6.11 11.00
CA ARG A 223 26.73 -6.39 11.37
C ARG A 223 26.44 -5.91 12.80
N ILE A 224 25.32 -5.22 12.99
CA ILE A 224 24.92 -4.64 14.30
C ILE A 224 23.57 -5.16 14.80
N THR A 225 22.62 -5.29 13.89
CA THR A 225 21.27 -5.84 14.12
C THR A 225 20.94 -6.82 13.01
N ASP A 226 19.74 -7.39 13.07
CA ASP A 226 19.30 -8.32 12.05
C ASP A 226 19.22 -7.62 10.69
N GLU A 227 19.81 -8.24 9.67
CA GLU A 227 19.87 -7.74 8.29
C GLU A 227 20.33 -6.26 8.17
N THR A 228 21.18 -5.78 9.09
CA THR A 228 21.64 -4.39 9.12
C THR A 228 23.12 -4.31 9.42
N VAL A 229 23.83 -3.55 8.61
CA VAL A 229 25.27 -3.34 8.71
C VAL A 229 25.57 -1.86 8.89
N TYR A 230 26.72 -1.58 9.51
CA TYR A 230 27.28 -0.24 9.54
C TYR A 230 28.74 -0.24 9.05
N SER A 231 29.16 0.92 8.57
CA SER A 231 30.54 1.22 8.19
C SER A 231 30.95 2.55 8.81
N THR A 232 32.25 2.73 9.05
CA THR A 232 32.79 3.98 9.59
C THR A 232 33.67 4.65 8.54
N ILE A 233 33.47 5.95 8.33
CA ILE A 233 34.33 6.79 7.50
C ILE A 233 34.69 8.07 8.24
N ASP A 234 35.77 8.72 7.82
CA ASP A 234 36.07 10.11 8.22
C ASP A 234 35.73 11.03 7.05
N LEU A 235 34.82 11.98 7.28
CA LEU A 235 34.33 12.95 6.30
C LEU A 235 34.52 14.35 6.87
N GLU A 236 35.33 15.19 6.21
CA GLU A 236 35.60 16.58 6.62
C GLU A 236 36.02 16.72 8.10
N GLY A 237 36.84 15.78 8.59
CA GLY A 237 37.30 15.75 9.98
C GLY A 237 36.25 15.29 11.00
N ARG A 238 35.08 14.82 10.53
CA ARG A 238 34.05 14.19 11.37
C ARG A 238 34.00 12.70 11.11
N ARG A 239 33.92 11.93 12.20
CA ARG A 239 33.65 10.49 12.10
C ARG A 239 32.17 10.27 11.82
N VAL A 240 31.88 9.58 10.71
CA VAL A 240 30.52 9.28 10.28
C VAL A 240 30.31 7.77 10.33
N TYR A 241 29.23 7.37 11.00
CA TYR A 241 28.77 5.99 11.04
C TYR A 241 27.61 5.86 10.06
N LEU A 242 27.82 5.08 9.00
CA LEU A 242 26.85 4.87 7.95
C LEU A 242 26.12 3.56 8.20
N ILE A 243 24.79 3.59 8.29
CA ILE A 243 23.95 2.41 8.56
C ILE A 243 23.11 2.11 7.32
N LYS A 244 23.00 0.84 6.93
CA LYS A 244 22.09 0.37 5.87
C LYS A 244 21.63 -1.08 6.07
N ALA A 245 20.57 -1.48 5.40
CA ALA A 245 20.18 -2.87 5.29
C ALA A 245 21.27 -3.73 4.59
N GLU A 246 21.39 -4.99 4.99
CA GLU A 246 22.30 -5.98 4.43
C GLU A 246 21.76 -6.48 3.08
N GLY A 247 22.52 -6.31 2.00
CA GLY A 247 22.11 -6.72 0.65
C GLY A 247 23.11 -7.71 0.04
N PRO A 248 22.77 -8.38 -1.08
CA PRO A 248 21.82 -7.94 -2.12
C PRO A 248 20.37 -8.48 -2.02
N GLY A 249 20.00 -9.20 -0.97
CA GLY A 249 18.63 -9.70 -0.80
C GLY A 249 17.60 -8.60 -0.56
N GLY A 250 16.32 -8.95 -0.70
CA GLY A 250 15.16 -8.08 -0.45
C GLY A 250 14.90 -7.75 1.02
N THR A 251 15.95 -7.45 1.78
CA THR A 251 15.86 -7.15 3.22
C THR A 251 15.53 -5.68 3.45
N VAL A 252 14.77 -5.43 4.51
CA VAL A 252 14.48 -4.07 5.00
C VAL A 252 15.38 -3.70 6.18
N GLY A 253 15.94 -4.70 6.87
CA GLY A 253 16.78 -4.50 8.05
C GLY A 253 16.00 -3.91 9.24
N ARG A 254 16.76 -3.50 10.25
CA ARG A 254 16.30 -2.85 11.50
C ARG A 254 17.18 -1.63 11.79
N PRO A 255 17.11 -0.58 10.95
CA PRO A 255 17.96 0.60 11.05
C PRO A 255 17.69 1.40 12.34
N GLY A 256 16.46 1.44 12.84
CA GLY A 256 16.13 2.12 14.09
C GLY A 256 16.69 1.41 15.32
N GLU A 257 16.68 0.07 15.33
CA GLU A 257 17.39 -0.70 16.34
C GLU A 257 18.92 -0.53 16.24
N ALA A 258 19.45 -0.47 15.00
CA ALA A 258 20.89 -0.28 14.76
C ALA A 258 21.37 1.08 15.30
N VAL A 259 20.63 2.16 15.03
CA VAL A 259 20.91 3.49 15.57
C VAL A 259 20.92 3.46 17.10
N ALA A 260 19.93 2.82 17.72
CA ALA A 260 19.85 2.71 19.18
C ALA A 260 21.05 1.95 19.78
N LYS A 261 21.42 0.79 19.22
CA LYS A 261 22.58 0.03 19.69
C LYS A 261 23.89 0.77 19.50
N LEU A 262 24.07 1.43 18.36
CA LEU A 262 25.29 2.19 18.08
C LEU A 262 25.41 3.39 19.02
N ALA A 263 24.30 4.07 19.29
CA ALA A 263 24.27 5.16 20.26
C ALA A 263 24.68 4.72 21.67
N GLU A 264 24.28 3.52 22.09
CA GLU A 264 24.70 2.94 23.37
C GLU A 264 26.19 2.60 23.37
N GLN A 265 26.71 1.99 22.31
CA GLN A 265 28.14 1.68 22.16
C GLN A 265 29.01 2.95 22.15
N LEU A 266 28.49 4.05 21.62
CA LEU A 266 29.18 5.35 21.58
C LEU A 266 28.94 6.20 22.84
N GLU A 267 28.27 5.66 23.87
CA GLU A 267 27.93 6.39 25.10
C GLU A 267 27.22 7.72 24.82
N CYS A 268 26.29 7.74 23.85
CA CYS A 268 25.59 8.92 23.35
C CYS A 268 26.49 10.06 22.85
N ARG A 269 27.74 9.78 22.45
CA ARG A 269 28.62 10.76 21.79
C ARG A 269 28.26 10.91 20.30
N ILE A 270 27.01 11.28 20.03
CA ILE A 270 26.47 11.50 18.68
C ILE A 270 26.03 12.95 18.57
N SER A 271 26.51 13.65 17.54
CA SER A 271 26.16 15.06 17.33
C SER A 271 24.91 15.28 16.48
N ARG A 272 24.59 14.32 15.60
CA ARG A 272 23.42 14.38 14.70
C ARG A 272 23.08 13.01 14.15
N ILE A 273 21.80 12.74 13.97
CA ILE A 273 21.30 11.60 13.19
C ILE A 273 20.74 12.14 11.86
N ILE A 274 21.17 11.56 10.73
CA ILE A 274 20.73 11.94 9.39
C ILE A 274 20.12 10.72 8.73
N THR A 275 18.85 10.81 8.34
CA THR A 275 18.13 9.78 7.59
C THR A 275 18.05 10.17 6.12
N VAL A 276 18.34 9.22 5.22
CA VAL A 276 18.22 9.40 3.76
C VAL A 276 17.22 8.36 3.26
N ASP A 277 16.10 8.83 2.71
CA ASP A 277 14.95 7.99 2.34
C ASP A 277 14.40 8.41 0.97
N ALA A 278 13.83 7.46 0.22
CA ALA A 278 13.16 7.73 -1.04
C ALA A 278 11.68 8.08 -0.82
N ALA A 279 11.40 9.37 -0.60
CA ALA A 279 10.02 9.82 -0.37
C ALA A 279 9.14 9.72 -1.63
N LEU A 280 7.85 9.47 -1.43
CA LEU A 280 6.84 9.60 -2.47
C LEU A 280 6.67 11.08 -2.84
N LYS A 281 6.51 11.35 -4.14
CA LYS A 281 6.21 12.68 -4.66
C LYS A 281 4.70 12.90 -4.77
N LEU A 282 4.27 14.16 -4.65
CA LEU A 282 2.96 14.58 -5.10
C LEU A 282 2.89 14.62 -6.64
N GLU A 283 1.69 14.54 -7.20
CA GLU A 283 1.51 14.50 -8.66
C GLU A 283 2.10 15.75 -9.35
N GLY A 284 2.07 16.90 -8.67
CA GLY A 284 2.62 18.17 -9.14
C GLY A 284 4.13 18.37 -8.88
N GLU A 285 4.78 17.49 -8.14
CA GLU A 285 6.22 17.59 -7.82
C GLU A 285 7.06 16.88 -8.88
N LYS A 286 8.29 17.38 -9.10
CA LYS A 286 9.22 16.73 -10.02
C LYS A 286 9.89 15.55 -9.32
N SER A 287 10.00 14.44 -10.04
CA SER A 287 10.75 13.28 -9.56
C SER A 287 12.24 13.61 -9.44
N GLY A 288 12.90 13.09 -8.39
CA GLY A 288 14.33 13.24 -8.19
C GLY A 288 14.76 14.58 -7.57
N GLU A 289 13.80 15.40 -7.12
CA GLU A 289 14.11 16.56 -6.28
C GLU A 289 14.59 16.12 -4.90
N VAL A 290 15.54 16.86 -4.34
CA VAL A 290 16.07 16.64 -2.99
C VAL A 290 15.41 17.65 -2.07
N ALA A 291 14.81 17.16 -0.99
CA ALA A 291 14.22 17.97 0.07
C ALA A 291 14.90 17.69 1.41
N GLU A 292 15.03 18.72 2.24
CA GLU A 292 15.52 18.62 3.62
C GLU A 292 14.35 18.82 4.58
N GLY A 293 14.29 18.03 5.64
CA GLY A 293 13.24 18.08 6.66
C GLY A 293 13.78 17.75 8.04
N THR A 294 12.94 17.93 9.05
CA THR A 294 13.24 17.59 10.45
C THR A 294 12.39 16.41 10.90
N GLY A 295 13.02 15.43 11.55
CA GLY A 295 12.40 14.18 11.99
C GLY A 295 13.00 12.96 11.27
N ALA A 296 12.69 11.76 11.76
CA ALA A 296 13.15 10.53 11.14
C ALA A 296 12.30 10.20 9.90
N ALA A 297 12.94 10.23 8.72
CA ALA A 297 12.35 9.77 7.47
C ALA A 297 12.65 8.27 7.29
N ILE A 298 11.61 7.43 7.39
CA ILE A 298 11.70 5.98 7.19
C ILE A 298 10.33 5.41 6.84
N GLY A 299 10.29 4.53 5.84
CA GLY A 299 9.11 3.75 5.43
C GLY A 299 8.81 2.56 6.35
N ASP A 300 8.55 2.81 7.64
CA ASP A 300 8.25 1.78 8.64
C ASP A 300 6.85 1.98 9.27
N PRO A 301 6.14 0.90 9.65
CA PRO A 301 4.87 0.96 10.37
C PRO A 301 4.92 1.63 11.77
N GLY A 302 6.07 2.13 12.23
CA GLY A 302 6.25 2.91 13.46
C GLY A 302 7.39 2.48 14.39
N PRO A 303 7.67 1.18 14.60
CA PRO A 303 8.70 0.70 15.54
C PRO A 303 10.12 1.22 15.28
N GLU A 304 10.57 1.25 14.04
CA GLU A 304 11.91 1.73 13.70
C GLU A 304 11.98 3.24 13.79
N LYS A 305 10.94 3.95 13.31
CA LYS A 305 10.86 5.41 13.39
C LYS A 305 10.95 5.90 14.84
N ILE A 306 10.15 5.31 15.74
CA ILE A 306 10.15 5.72 17.15
C ILE A 306 11.47 5.37 17.84
N SER A 307 12.16 4.30 17.42
CA SER A 307 13.48 3.94 17.96
C SER A 307 14.51 5.03 17.66
N ILE A 308 14.52 5.56 16.43
CA ILE A 308 15.40 6.66 16.03
C ILE A 308 15.06 7.93 16.82
N GLU A 309 13.79 8.31 16.87
CA GLU A 309 13.34 9.53 17.57
C GLU A 309 13.65 9.48 19.08
N ARG A 310 13.41 8.34 19.74
CA ARG A 310 13.76 8.13 21.15
C ARG A 310 15.27 8.19 21.37
N THR A 311 16.06 7.65 20.45
CA THR A 311 17.52 7.70 20.53
C THR A 311 18.03 9.13 20.38
N ALA A 312 17.48 9.90 19.44
CA ALA A 312 17.80 11.32 19.25
C ALA A 312 17.54 12.11 20.53
N ILE A 313 16.36 11.94 21.15
CA ILE A 313 16.00 12.59 22.42
C ILE A 313 16.96 12.16 23.55
N LYS A 314 17.23 10.84 23.69
CA LYS A 314 18.09 10.30 24.75
C LYS A 314 19.51 10.85 24.68
N CYS A 315 20.07 10.99 23.47
CA CYS A 315 21.44 11.43 23.28
C CYS A 315 21.60 12.94 22.99
N GLY A 316 20.50 13.69 22.88
CA GLY A 316 20.54 15.12 22.52
C GLY A 316 21.09 15.36 21.11
N ALA A 317 20.82 14.44 20.19
CA ALA A 317 21.32 14.42 18.81
C ALA A 317 20.32 14.97 17.79
#